data_AF-A0A0A9Z5J5-F1
#
_entry.id   AF-A0A0A9Z5J5-F1
#
_cell.length_a   1.000
_cell.length_b   1.000
_cell.length_c   1.000
_cell.angle_alpha   90.00
_cell.angle_beta   90.00
_cell.angle_gamma   90.00
#
_symmetry.space_group_name_H-M   'P 1'
#
loop_
_entity.id
_entity.type
_entity.pdbx_description
1 polymer ?
#
loop_
_entity_poly.entity_id
_entity_poly.type
_entity_poly.pdbx_seq_one_letter_code
_entity_poly.pdbx_strand_id
1 'polypeptide(L)'
;CSYLFCTLEPYTVELFSTLLPSVDLIALELRVKSMDPGCSYYGGKPKATVGIQSDYRENDTQTEPWTPKFRVVNGKPEVLTLGFMKYKRDLPAWRRTVDAIEFMRKKRAWERYLAKAFTPENAKFCKRIITDIEECEMKLMEDDFNRKNQKRLDLAAKEADYFNYMMDMRFKEREQFVSSEIAKRREEKVKAIKAKKTRELRKIE
;
A
#
# COMPACT_ATOMS: atom_id res chain seq x y z
N CYS A 1 -12.83 12.28 12.11
CA CYS A 1 -12.63 10.82 12.00
C CYS A 1 -11.15 10.49 12.25
N SER A 2 -10.65 10.55 13.48
CA SER A 2 -10.67 9.44 14.47
C SER A 2 -10.11 8.14 13.89
N TYR A 3 -8.84 8.17 13.47
CA TYR A 3 -8.11 6.93 13.21
C TYR A 3 -7.81 6.28 14.55
N LEU A 4 -8.50 5.16 14.74
CA LEU A 4 -8.33 4.18 15.78
C LEU A 4 -6.85 3.99 16.10
N PHE A 5 -6.44 4.56 17.23
CA PHE A 5 -5.42 3.94 18.06
C PHE A 5 -5.83 2.49 18.21
N CYS A 6 -4.93 1.58 17.85
CA CYS A 6 -5.07 0.16 18.05
C CYS A 6 -5.77 -0.07 19.40
N THR A 7 -7.01 -0.55 19.38
CA THR A 7 -7.82 -0.81 20.57
C THR A 7 -7.23 -2.05 21.25
N LEU A 8 -6.04 -1.89 21.80
CA LEU A 8 -5.59 -2.67 22.92
C LEU A 8 -6.24 -2.05 24.16
N GLU A 9 -6.57 -2.90 25.14
CA GLU A 9 -7.13 -2.50 26.42
C GLU A 9 -6.46 -1.23 26.97
N PRO A 10 -7.19 -0.33 27.66
CA PRO A 10 -6.69 0.98 28.08
C PRO A 10 -5.43 0.93 28.97
N TYR A 11 -5.00 -0.25 29.41
CA TYR A 11 -3.80 -0.47 30.22
C TYR A 11 -2.48 -0.64 29.43
N THR A 12 -2.49 -0.98 28.14
CA THR A 12 -1.24 -1.24 27.39
C THR A 12 -0.81 -0.07 26.50
N VAL A 13 -1.74 0.79 26.10
CA VAL A 13 -1.44 1.99 25.29
C VAL A 13 -0.69 3.05 26.11
N GLU A 14 -0.96 3.13 27.42
CA GLU A 14 -0.17 3.99 28.32
C GLU A 14 1.26 3.47 28.47
N LEU A 15 1.50 2.17 28.61
CA LEU A 15 2.88 1.64 28.63
C LEU A 15 3.63 1.89 27.31
N PHE A 16 2.96 1.76 26.16
CA PHE A 16 3.64 1.91 24.86
C PHE A 16 4.02 3.37 24.53
N SER A 17 3.33 4.36 25.12
CA SER A 17 3.66 5.79 24.96
C SER A 17 4.52 6.35 26.09
N THR A 18 4.37 5.83 27.33
CA THR A 18 5.10 6.31 28.52
C THR A 18 6.45 5.64 28.73
N LEU A 19 6.68 4.45 28.14
CA LEU A 19 7.97 3.75 28.16
C LEU A 19 8.68 3.77 26.80
N LEU A 20 8.34 4.71 25.92
CA LEU A 20 9.34 5.10 24.93
C LEU A 20 10.48 5.74 25.72
N PRO A 21 11.71 5.18 25.74
CA PRO A 21 12.85 5.97 26.18
C PRO A 21 12.79 7.26 25.35
N SER A 22 12.81 8.41 26.05
CA SER A 22 12.80 9.74 25.44
C SER A 22 13.57 9.69 24.13
N VAL A 23 12.96 10.15 23.04
CA VAL A 23 13.50 10.03 21.67
C VAL A 23 14.94 10.57 21.59
N ASP A 24 15.31 11.43 22.54
CA ASP A 24 16.63 12.00 22.79
C ASP A 24 17.74 10.99 23.14
N LEU A 25 17.42 9.82 23.73
CA LEU A 25 18.41 8.77 24.05
C LEU A 25 18.67 7.79 22.89
N ILE A 26 17.88 7.86 21.82
CA ILE A 26 18.08 7.04 20.60
C ILE A 26 18.66 7.90 19.45
N ALA A 27 19.15 9.10 19.76
CA ALA A 27 20.07 9.83 18.90
C ALA A 27 21.48 9.21 18.95
N LEU A 28 21.60 7.91 18.62
CA LEU A 28 22.86 7.40 18.09
C LEU A 28 22.94 7.94 16.66
N GLU A 29 23.57 9.11 16.56
CA GLU A 29 23.85 9.86 15.34
C GLU A 29 24.27 8.94 14.20
N LEU A 30 23.35 8.66 13.28
CA LEU A 30 23.68 8.20 11.94
C LEU A 30 24.28 9.40 11.20
N ARG A 31 25.58 9.63 11.41
CA ARG A 31 26.32 10.67 10.71
C ARG A 31 26.54 10.25 9.27
N VAL A 32 25.62 10.62 8.38
CA VAL A 32 25.88 10.69 6.94
C VAL A 32 26.84 11.87 6.76
N LYS A 33 28.14 11.59 6.67
CA LYS A 33 29.10 12.63 6.29
C LYS A 33 28.92 12.88 4.80
N SER A 34 28.53 14.11 4.43
CA SER A 34 28.83 14.63 3.10
C SER A 34 30.34 14.57 2.90
N MET A 35 30.76 14.20 1.71
CA MET A 35 32.19 14.14 1.38
C MET A 35 32.71 15.58 1.33
N ASP A 36 33.55 15.98 2.28
CA ASP A 36 34.34 17.21 2.15
C ASP A 36 35.29 17.02 0.95
N PRO A 37 35.40 17.98 0.02
CA PRO A 37 36.18 17.84 -1.22
C PRO A 37 37.71 17.82 -1.02
N GLY A 38 38.22 17.43 0.16
CA GLY A 38 39.63 17.63 0.50
C GLY A 38 40.24 16.69 1.53
N CYS A 39 39.88 15.40 1.59
CA CYS A 39 40.60 14.46 2.46
C CYS A 39 40.91 13.13 1.76
N SER A 40 42.22 12.89 1.58
CA SER A 40 42.80 11.72 0.92
C SER A 40 42.47 10.44 1.67
N TYR A 41 41.81 9.53 0.95
CA TYR A 41 41.60 8.15 1.33
C TYR A 41 42.96 7.43 1.49
N TYR A 42 43.04 6.40 2.33
CA TYR A 42 44.19 5.53 2.62
C TYR A 42 45.12 5.98 3.76
N GLY A 43 44.83 5.50 4.98
CA GLY A 43 45.81 5.35 6.06
C GLY A 43 46.82 4.23 5.77
N GLY A 44 47.54 4.33 4.64
CA GLY A 44 48.64 3.43 4.28
C GLY A 44 49.95 3.97 4.83
N LYS A 45 50.76 3.11 5.48
CA LYS A 45 52.14 3.43 5.86
C LYS A 45 52.90 3.99 4.65
N PRO A 46 53.77 5.00 4.79
CA PRO A 46 54.55 5.53 3.67
C PRO A 46 55.41 4.41 3.10
N LYS A 47 55.18 4.05 1.83
CA LYS A 47 56.04 3.12 1.10
C LYS A 47 57.28 3.90 0.67
N ALA A 48 58.47 3.46 1.10
CA ALA A 48 59.72 4.03 0.62
C ALA A 48 59.83 3.81 -0.90
N THR A 49 60.05 4.89 -1.64
CA THR A 49 60.23 4.86 -3.09
C THR A 49 61.59 4.24 -3.40
N VAL A 50 61.60 2.99 -3.85
CA VAL A 50 62.78 2.40 -4.52
C VAL A 50 62.74 2.88 -5.97
N GLY A 51 63.76 3.63 -6.38
CA GLY A 51 63.86 4.18 -7.73
C GLY A 51 64.08 3.08 -8.76
N ILE A 52 63.01 2.69 -9.45
CA ILE A 52 63.08 1.90 -10.68
C ILE A 52 62.41 2.75 -11.76
N GLN A 53 63.22 3.28 -12.67
CA GLN A 53 62.78 4.06 -13.83
C GLN A 53 62.23 3.09 -14.89
N SER A 54 60.92 3.07 -15.07
CA SER A 54 60.27 2.49 -16.25
C SER A 54 59.90 3.63 -17.20
N ASP A 55 60.57 3.70 -18.36
CA ASP A 55 60.55 4.83 -19.31
C ASP A 55 59.23 5.03 -20.08
N TYR A 56 58.20 4.20 -19.85
CA TYR A 56 56.89 4.37 -20.47
C TYR A 56 55.80 4.10 -19.41
N ARG A 57 55.21 5.17 -18.90
CA ARG A 57 53.98 5.09 -18.09
C ARG A 57 52.91 5.92 -18.78
N GLU A 58 51.99 5.24 -19.45
CA GLU A 58 50.78 5.87 -20.00
C GLU A 58 49.90 6.33 -18.83
N ASN A 59 49.99 7.60 -18.47
CA ASN A 59 49.17 8.21 -17.41
C ASN A 59 47.72 8.45 -17.88
N ASP A 60 47.49 8.48 -19.19
CA ASP A 60 46.22 8.88 -19.81
C ASP A 60 45.13 7.80 -19.77
N THR A 61 45.48 6.56 -19.41
CA THR A 61 44.53 5.45 -19.18
C THR A 61 44.13 5.28 -17.72
N GLN A 62 44.68 6.08 -16.80
CA GLN A 62 44.41 5.96 -15.36
C GLN A 62 43.18 6.79 -14.97
N THR A 63 42.01 6.13 -14.93
CA THR A 63 40.79 6.73 -14.38
C THR A 63 40.94 6.89 -12.86
N GLU A 64 40.47 8.00 -12.30
CA GLU A 64 40.35 8.13 -10.85
C GLU A 64 39.49 6.96 -10.32
N PRO A 65 39.91 6.28 -9.23
CA PRO A 65 39.10 5.22 -8.64
C PRO A 65 37.69 5.72 -8.35
N TRP A 66 36.68 5.01 -8.85
CA TRP A 66 35.29 5.39 -8.64
C TRP A 66 35.00 5.57 -7.15
N THR A 67 34.50 6.74 -6.79
CA THR A 67 34.15 7.09 -5.41
C THR A 67 32.63 7.22 -5.27
N PRO A 68 31.98 6.46 -4.36
CA PRO A 68 30.54 6.54 -4.17
C PRO A 68 30.14 7.90 -3.60
N LYS A 69 28.97 8.41 -4.02
CA LYS A 69 28.41 9.71 -3.58
C LYS A 69 28.16 9.79 -2.06
N PHE A 70 28.00 8.66 -1.40
CA PHE A 70 27.80 8.57 0.05
C PHE A 70 28.44 7.29 0.58
N ARG A 71 28.91 7.34 1.84
CA ARG A 71 29.31 6.14 2.58
C ARG A 71 28.35 5.94 3.74
N VAL A 72 27.80 4.73 3.84
CA VAL A 72 26.99 4.33 4.99
C VAL A 72 27.92 3.72 6.03
N VAL A 73 28.05 4.38 7.18
CA VAL A 73 28.93 3.92 8.26
C VAL A 73 28.28 2.79 9.05
N ASN A 74 26.97 2.89 9.34
CA ASN A 74 26.20 1.89 10.08
C ASN A 74 24.78 1.73 9.51
N GLY A 75 24.30 0.49 9.39
CA GLY A 75 22.91 0.17 9.04
C GLY A 75 22.49 0.49 7.60
N LYS A 76 21.16 0.51 7.34
CA LYS A 76 20.57 0.99 6.06
C LYS A 76 19.81 2.30 6.34
N PRO A 77 20.27 3.47 5.86
CA PRO A 77 19.64 4.74 6.18
C PRO A 77 18.30 4.91 5.44
N GLU A 78 17.29 5.35 6.19
CA GLU A 78 15.92 5.56 5.70
C GLU A 78 15.89 6.54 4.53
N VAL A 79 16.68 7.62 4.61
CA VAL A 79 16.74 8.69 3.60
C VAL A 79 17.19 8.16 2.23
N LEU A 80 18.17 7.24 2.19
CA LEU A 80 18.61 6.63 0.93
C LEU A 80 17.54 5.69 0.36
N THR A 81 16.74 5.07 1.24
CA THR A 81 15.62 4.22 0.83
C THR A 81 14.52 5.06 0.19
N LEU A 82 14.28 6.29 0.66
CA LEU A 82 13.27 7.19 0.11
C LEU A 82 13.72 7.92 -1.18
N GLY A 83 14.98 7.77 -1.60
CA GLY A 83 15.56 8.53 -2.72
C GLY A 83 14.92 8.30 -4.10
N PHE A 84 14.15 7.22 -4.27
CA PHE A 84 13.40 6.97 -5.51
C PHE A 84 12.10 7.76 -5.61
N MET A 85 11.56 8.25 -4.49
CA MET A 85 10.31 9.00 -4.46
C MET A 85 10.53 10.41 -5.01
N LYS A 86 9.74 10.83 -6.00
CA LYS A 86 9.84 12.15 -6.63
C LYS A 86 8.48 12.85 -6.65
N TYR A 87 8.46 14.17 -6.73
CA TYR A 87 7.22 14.93 -6.89
C TYR A 87 6.44 14.41 -8.12
N LYS A 88 5.13 14.16 -7.95
CA LYS A 88 4.21 13.51 -8.93
C LYS A 88 4.44 12.01 -9.18
N ARG A 89 5.45 11.40 -8.57
CA ARG A 89 5.76 9.97 -8.63
C ARG A 89 6.05 9.49 -7.21
N ASP A 90 5.02 9.55 -6.36
CA ASP A 90 4.97 9.14 -4.94
C ASP A 90 5.08 10.26 -3.87
N LEU A 91 5.19 11.54 -4.27
CA LEU A 91 5.08 12.72 -3.40
C LEU A 91 3.98 13.69 -3.91
N PRO A 92 3.15 14.31 -3.04
CA PRO A 92 3.18 14.28 -1.57
C PRO A 92 2.78 12.91 -0.99
N ALA A 93 3.51 12.45 0.03
CA ALA A 93 3.25 11.17 0.65
C ALA A 93 1.82 11.14 1.21
N TRP A 94 1.07 10.09 0.86
CA TRP A 94 -0.26 9.88 1.44
C TRP A 94 -0.13 9.69 2.96
N ARG A 95 -1.09 10.18 3.77
CA ARG A 95 -1.04 10.08 5.26
C ARG A 95 -0.63 8.69 5.75
N ARG A 96 -1.19 7.64 5.15
CA ARG A 96 -0.89 6.24 5.47
C ARG A 96 0.56 5.82 5.24
N THR A 97 1.20 6.37 4.21
CA THR A 97 2.63 6.14 3.96
C THR A 97 3.46 6.77 5.07
N VAL A 98 3.05 7.93 5.56
CA VAL A 98 3.67 8.58 6.73
C VAL A 98 3.43 7.73 7.98
N ASP A 99 2.19 7.29 8.23
CA ASP A 99 1.84 6.43 9.37
C ASP A 99 2.67 5.13 9.38
N ALA A 100 2.84 4.50 8.22
CA ALA A 100 3.66 3.30 8.06
C ALA A 100 5.16 3.59 8.34
N ILE A 101 5.71 4.70 7.85
CA ILE A 101 7.09 5.09 8.13
C ILE A 101 7.28 5.35 9.63
N GLU A 102 6.34 6.04 10.27
CA GLU A 102 6.35 6.28 11.71
C GLU A 102 6.26 4.99 12.52
N PHE A 103 5.40 4.05 12.11
CA PHE A 103 5.32 2.72 12.71
C PHE A 103 6.65 1.97 12.59
N MET A 104 7.27 1.96 11.41
CA MET A 104 8.57 1.30 11.19
C MET A 104 9.68 1.92 12.05
N ARG A 105 9.65 3.23 12.28
CA ARG A 105 10.58 3.90 13.21
C ARG A 105 10.39 3.44 14.65
N LYS A 106 9.13 3.38 15.10
CA LYS A 106 8.77 2.89 16.43
C LYS A 106 9.19 1.43 16.60
N LYS A 107 8.87 0.56 15.63
CA LYS A 107 9.27 -0.85 15.62
C LYS A 107 10.78 -1.02 15.76
N ARG A 108 11.58 -0.29 14.96
CA ARG A 108 13.05 -0.31 15.08
C ARG A 108 13.57 0.17 16.43
N ALA A 109 12.93 1.18 17.02
CA ALA A 109 13.28 1.65 18.36
C ALA A 109 13.02 0.57 19.42
N TRP A 110 11.87 -0.10 19.32
CA TRP A 110 11.51 -1.23 20.18
C TRP A 110 12.44 -2.43 19.98
N GLU A 111 12.78 -2.81 18.75
CA GLU A 111 13.74 -3.88 18.45
C GLU A 111 15.10 -3.60 19.10
N ARG A 112 15.62 -2.36 19.01
CA ARG A 112 16.85 -1.96 19.68
C ARG A 112 16.75 -2.02 21.20
N TYR A 113 15.63 -1.55 21.76
CA TYR A 113 15.39 -1.59 23.20
C TYR A 113 15.31 -3.03 23.72
N LEU A 114 14.51 -3.88 23.07
CA LEU A 114 14.35 -5.28 23.42
C LEU A 114 15.66 -6.07 23.31
N ALA A 115 16.47 -5.80 22.29
CA ALA A 115 17.80 -6.41 22.15
C ALA A 115 18.73 -6.09 23.32
N LYS A 116 18.62 -4.89 23.92
CA LYS A 116 19.42 -4.47 25.07
C LYS A 116 18.83 -4.92 26.41
N ALA A 117 17.50 -4.93 26.52
CA ALA A 117 16.78 -5.24 27.75
C ALA A 117 16.52 -6.74 27.95
N PHE A 118 16.91 -7.59 26.98
CA PHE A 118 16.66 -9.03 27.04
C PHE A 118 17.44 -9.70 28.17
N THR A 119 16.71 -10.29 29.10
CA THR A 119 17.22 -11.20 30.14
C THR A 119 16.35 -12.47 30.16
N PRO A 120 16.89 -13.64 30.56
CA PRO A 120 16.14 -14.89 30.57
C PRO A 120 14.88 -14.83 31.46
N GLU A 121 14.93 -14.04 32.52
CA GLU A 121 13.80 -13.79 33.44
C GLU A 121 12.69 -12.94 32.80
N ASN A 122 13.06 -11.98 31.95
CA ASN A 122 12.12 -11.06 31.29
C ASN A 122 11.63 -11.56 29.92
N ALA A 123 12.02 -12.78 29.51
CA ALA A 123 11.73 -13.31 28.18
C ALA A 123 10.22 -13.37 27.87
N LYS A 124 9.37 -13.65 28.88
CA LYS A 124 7.91 -13.66 28.70
C LYS A 124 7.36 -12.26 28.37
N PHE A 125 7.86 -11.23 29.03
CA PHE A 125 7.45 -9.85 28.78
C PHE A 125 7.92 -9.37 27.41
N CYS A 126 9.17 -9.64 27.04
CA CYS A 126 9.69 -9.32 25.71
C CYS A 126 8.86 -9.97 24.60
N LYS A 127 8.47 -11.25 24.78
CA LYS A 127 7.58 -11.95 23.84
C LYS A 127 6.23 -11.25 23.69
N ARG A 128 5.61 -10.82 24.79
CA ARG A 128 4.33 -10.07 24.72
C ARG A 128 4.47 -8.76 23.96
N ILE A 129 5.52 -7.98 24.22
CA ILE A 129 5.76 -6.75 23.47
C ILE A 129 5.92 -7.03 21.96
N ILE A 130 6.65 -8.09 21.61
CA ILE A 130 6.82 -8.49 20.20
C ILE A 130 5.48 -8.85 19.57
N THR A 131 4.65 -9.67 20.24
CA THR A 131 3.33 -10.04 19.73
C THR A 131 2.42 -8.83 19.56
N ASP A 132 2.43 -7.89 20.51
CA ASP A 132 1.62 -6.67 20.43
C ASP A 132 2.02 -5.80 19.22
N ILE A 133 3.33 -5.71 18.95
CA ILE A 133 3.86 -4.98 17.78
C ILE A 133 3.47 -5.70 16.48
N GLU A 134 3.56 -7.02 16.44
CA GLU A 134 3.17 -7.84 15.28
C GLU A 134 1.67 -7.67 14.98
N GLU A 135 0.80 -7.71 15.99
CA GLU A 135 -0.63 -7.48 15.82
C GLU A 135 -0.94 -6.07 15.28
N CYS A 136 -0.21 -5.06 15.77
CA CYS A 136 -0.35 -3.70 15.25
C CYS A 136 0.08 -3.60 13.78
N GLU A 137 1.18 -4.26 13.40
CA GLU A 137 1.65 -4.34 12.01
C GLU A 137 0.61 -5.02 11.11
N MET A 138 0.08 -6.16 11.56
CA MET A 138 -0.94 -6.92 10.85
C MET A 138 -2.19 -6.08 10.62
N LYS A 139 -2.69 -5.38 11.63
CA LYS A 139 -3.87 -4.49 11.50
C LYS A 139 -3.64 -3.37 10.48
N LEU A 140 -2.48 -2.72 10.48
CA LEU A 140 -2.15 -1.69 9.49
C LEU A 140 -2.16 -2.26 8.06
N MET A 141 -1.61 -3.45 7.88
CA MET A 141 -1.57 -4.13 6.58
C MET A 141 -2.97 -4.59 6.12
N GLU A 142 -3.76 -5.13 7.04
CA GLU A 142 -5.14 -5.55 6.80
C GLU A 142 -6.01 -4.37 6.37
N ASP A 143 -5.92 -3.24 7.07
CA ASP A 143 -6.65 -2.03 6.68
C ASP A 143 -6.28 -1.57 5.27
N ASP A 144 -4.99 -1.65 4.91
CA ASP A 144 -4.51 -1.26 3.58
C ASP A 144 -5.06 -2.17 2.50
N PHE A 145 -5.03 -3.47 2.76
CA PHE A 145 -5.56 -4.50 1.87
C PHE A 145 -7.07 -4.35 1.70
N ASN A 146 -7.81 -4.22 2.80
CA ASN A 146 -9.26 -4.06 2.83
C ASN A 146 -9.68 -2.81 2.07
N ARG A 147 -9.02 -1.67 2.28
CA ARG A 147 -9.31 -0.44 1.53
C ARG A 147 -9.09 -0.58 0.02
N LYS A 148 -8.02 -1.25 -0.40
CA LYS A 148 -7.75 -1.51 -1.84
C LYS A 148 -8.79 -2.44 -2.43
N ASN A 149 -9.16 -3.50 -1.71
CA ASN A 149 -10.14 -4.46 -2.17
C ASN A 149 -11.56 -3.90 -2.16
N GLN A 150 -11.92 -3.05 -1.21
CA GLN A 150 -13.22 -2.38 -1.21
C GLN A 150 -13.42 -1.59 -2.50
N LYS A 151 -12.41 -0.83 -2.94
CA LYS A 151 -12.47 -0.11 -4.22
C LYS A 151 -12.64 -1.05 -5.42
N ARG A 152 -12.01 -2.23 -5.39
CA ARG A 152 -12.15 -3.25 -6.45
C ARG A 152 -13.56 -3.83 -6.45
N LEU A 153 -14.12 -4.12 -5.27
CA LEU A 153 -15.48 -4.62 -5.11
C LEU A 153 -16.52 -3.58 -5.56
N ASP A 154 -16.34 -2.32 -5.18
CA ASP A 154 -17.24 -1.24 -5.59
C ASP A 154 -17.27 -1.08 -7.11
N LEU A 155 -16.13 -1.22 -7.78
CA LEU A 155 -16.05 -1.18 -9.25
C LEU A 155 -16.73 -2.41 -9.87
N ALA A 156 -16.47 -3.60 -9.33
CA ALA A 156 -17.07 -4.84 -9.81
C ALA A 156 -18.60 -4.85 -9.63
N ALA A 157 -19.11 -4.29 -8.53
CA ALA A 157 -20.53 -4.14 -8.27
C ALA A 157 -21.20 -3.23 -9.32
N LYS A 158 -20.60 -2.08 -9.62
CA LYS A 158 -21.11 -1.17 -10.65
C LYS A 158 -21.18 -1.82 -12.03
N GLU A 159 -20.18 -2.62 -12.39
CA GLU A 159 -20.17 -3.34 -13.65
C GLU A 159 -21.26 -4.42 -13.70
N ALA A 160 -21.45 -5.15 -12.59
CA ALA A 160 -22.51 -6.13 -12.47
C ALA A 160 -23.91 -5.48 -12.56
N ASP A 161 -24.11 -4.34 -11.90
CA ASP A 161 -25.36 -3.57 -11.97
C ASP A 161 -25.66 -3.10 -13.40
N TYR A 162 -24.64 -2.59 -14.10
CA TYR A 162 -24.77 -2.19 -15.50
C TYR A 162 -25.14 -3.38 -16.40
N PHE A 163 -24.48 -4.52 -16.21
CA PHE A 163 -24.79 -5.74 -16.95
C PHE A 163 -26.22 -6.22 -16.71
N ASN A 164 -26.66 -6.26 -15.45
CA ASN A 164 -28.01 -6.64 -15.07
C ASN A 164 -29.06 -5.69 -15.66
N TYR A 165 -28.82 -4.38 -15.60
CA TYR A 165 -29.68 -3.38 -16.22
C TYR A 165 -29.85 -3.63 -17.73
N MET A 166 -28.75 -3.88 -18.45
CA MET A 166 -28.81 -4.17 -19.88
C MET A 166 -29.58 -5.47 -20.19
N MET A 167 -29.42 -6.50 -19.36
CA MET A 167 -30.19 -7.74 -19.49
C MET A 167 -31.68 -7.52 -19.25
N ASP A 168 -32.05 -6.75 -18.24
CA ASP A 168 -33.43 -6.39 -17.93
C ASP A 168 -34.09 -5.62 -19.07
N MET A 169 -33.37 -4.67 -19.68
CA MET A 169 -33.89 -3.93 -20.83
C MET A 169 -34.18 -4.88 -22.01
N ARG A 170 -33.26 -5.79 -22.30
CA ARG A 170 -33.45 -6.80 -23.35
C ARG A 170 -34.58 -7.78 -23.02
N PHE A 171 -34.79 -8.08 -21.74
CA PHE A 171 -35.90 -8.92 -21.30
C PHE A 171 -37.23 -8.20 -21.48
N LYS A 172 -37.32 -6.92 -21.07
CA LYS A 172 -38.49 -6.06 -21.26
C LYS A 172 -38.88 -5.91 -22.72
N GLU A 173 -37.92 -5.72 -23.62
CA GLU A 173 -38.20 -5.65 -25.06
C GLU A 173 -38.84 -6.95 -25.59
N ARG A 174 -38.29 -8.10 -25.17
CA ARG A 174 -38.84 -9.42 -25.54
C ARG A 174 -40.22 -9.64 -24.94
N GLU A 175 -40.42 -9.25 -23.70
CA GLU A 175 -41.72 -9.32 -23.02
C GLU A 175 -42.77 -8.47 -23.72
N GLN A 176 -42.43 -7.23 -24.08
CA GLN A 176 -43.30 -6.33 -24.83
C GLN A 176 -43.68 -6.93 -26.18
N PHE A 177 -42.70 -7.48 -26.92
CA PHE A 177 -42.96 -8.14 -28.20
C PHE A 177 -43.96 -9.29 -28.04
N VAL A 178 -43.70 -10.23 -27.11
CA VAL A 178 -44.58 -11.37 -26.85
C VAL A 178 -45.96 -10.92 -26.41
N SER A 179 -46.05 -9.93 -25.52
CA SER A 179 -47.30 -9.36 -25.05
C SER A 179 -48.11 -8.75 -26.20
N SER A 180 -47.47 -7.99 -27.10
CA SER A 180 -48.13 -7.40 -28.27
C SER A 180 -48.70 -8.45 -29.21
N GLU A 181 -47.98 -9.56 -29.41
CA GLU A 181 -48.38 -10.63 -30.30
C GLU A 181 -49.55 -11.44 -29.72
N ILE A 182 -49.53 -11.67 -28.41
CA ILE A 182 -50.66 -12.26 -27.68
C ILE A 182 -51.88 -11.33 -27.73
N ALA A 183 -51.69 -10.01 -27.59
CA ALA A 183 -52.77 -9.04 -27.66
C ALA A 183 -53.45 -9.03 -29.04
N LYS A 184 -52.68 -9.03 -30.13
CA LYS A 184 -53.22 -9.14 -31.50
C LYS A 184 -54.07 -10.39 -31.69
N ARG A 185 -53.55 -11.57 -31.30
CA ARG A 185 -54.31 -12.83 -31.37
C ARG A 185 -55.59 -12.79 -30.55
N ARG A 186 -55.58 -12.15 -29.38
CA ARG A 186 -56.79 -11.94 -28.57
C ARG A 186 -57.78 -11.02 -29.28
N GLU A 187 -57.32 -9.91 -29.85
CA GLU A 187 -58.18 -8.98 -30.58
C GLU A 187 -58.84 -9.62 -31.81
N GLU A 188 -58.11 -10.44 -32.58
CA GLU A 188 -58.66 -11.19 -33.71
C GLU A 188 -59.79 -12.13 -33.27
N LYS A 189 -59.57 -12.88 -32.18
CA LYS A 189 -60.61 -13.74 -31.59
C LYS A 189 -61.82 -12.94 -31.13
N VAL A 190 -61.60 -11.80 -30.47
CA VAL A 190 -62.69 -10.91 -30.02
C VAL A 190 -63.46 -10.34 -31.22
N LYS A 191 -62.77 -9.92 -32.29
CA LYS A 191 -63.38 -9.45 -33.53
C LYS A 191 -64.24 -10.54 -34.17
N ALA A 192 -63.74 -11.77 -34.24
CA ALA A 192 -64.50 -12.92 -34.76
C ALA A 192 -65.78 -13.18 -33.94
N ILE A 193 -65.68 -13.15 -32.61
CA ILE A 193 -66.84 -13.30 -31.70
C ILE A 193 -67.85 -12.16 -31.91
N LYS A 194 -67.38 -10.90 -32.00
CA LYS A 194 -68.25 -9.74 -32.25
C LYS A 194 -68.96 -9.85 -33.60
N ALA A 195 -68.26 -10.19 -34.67
CA ALA A 195 -68.84 -10.36 -36.00
C ALA A 195 -69.91 -11.47 -36.01
N LYS A 196 -69.66 -12.59 -35.31
CA LYS A 196 -70.65 -13.65 -35.12
C LYS A 196 -71.88 -13.13 -34.37
N LYS A 197 -71.69 -12.42 -33.25
CA LYS A 197 -72.80 -11.79 -32.49
C LYS A 197 -73.64 -10.88 -33.39
N THR A 198 -73.03 -9.97 -34.15
CA THR A 198 -73.74 -9.06 -35.05
C THR A 198 -74.47 -9.80 -36.18
N ARG A 199 -73.92 -10.91 -36.67
CA ARG A 199 -74.59 -11.77 -37.65
C ARG A 199 -75.83 -12.44 -37.05
N GLU A 200 -75.74 -12.99 -35.85
CA GLU A 200 -76.89 -13.65 -35.21
C GLU A 200 -77.98 -12.66 -34.82
N LEU A 201 -77.63 -11.45 -34.33
CA LEU A 201 -78.60 -10.39 -34.07
C LEU A 201 -79.41 -10.01 -35.31
N ARG A 202 -78.72 -9.87 -36.47
CA ARG A 202 -79.38 -9.60 -37.77
C ARG A 202 -80.33 -10.67 -38.26
N LYS A 203 -80.32 -11.88 -37.67
CA LYS A 203 -81.28 -12.95 -38.03
C LYS A 203 -82.55 -12.91 -37.19
N ILE A 204 -82.52 -12.19 -36.07
CA ILE A 204 -83.61 -12.13 -35.08
C ILE A 204 -84.40 -10.82 -35.23
N GLU A 205 -83.80 -9.77 -35.79
CA GLU A 205 -84.48 -8.59 -36.35
C GLU A 205 -85.20 -8.93 -37.67
#